data_AF-A0A7C5SI18-F1
#
_entry.id   AF-A0A7C5SI18-F1
#
_cell.length_a   1.000
_cell.length_b   1.000
_cell.length_c   1.000
_cell.angle_alpha   90.00
_cell.angle_beta   90.00
_cell.angle_gamma   90.00
#
_symmetry.space_group_name_H-M   'P 1'
#
loop_
_entity.id
_entity.type
_entity.pdbx_description
1 polymer ?
#
loop_
_entity_poly.entity_id
_entity_poly.type
_entity_poly.pdbx_seq_one_letter_code
_entity_poly.pdbx_strand_id
1 'polypeptide(L)'
;MQHEPENQPRELARRAVGLCLGEGFALAGVCDASPSGRGDELRAWLAAGMHGSMAWLAEHTELRTDPARLLDGARSIVMVADLYASRGETACEPTEPGRGRIARYARVDDYHKTMKKRLHRVCDALRAEHPSAGFRAFVDTAPVPERE
;
A
#
# COMPACT_ATOMS: atom_id res chain seq x y z
N MET A 1 -39.15 8.13 -8.97
CA MET A 1 -38.53 8.59 -7.70
C MET A 1 -37.71 7.42 -7.17
N GLN A 2 -36.49 7.26 -7.68
CA GLN A 2 -35.59 6.16 -7.32
C GLN A 2 -34.55 6.71 -6.34
N HIS A 3 -34.69 6.30 -5.09
CA HIS A 3 -33.69 6.45 -4.04
C HIS A 3 -32.67 5.32 -4.25
N GLU A 4 -31.42 5.62 -4.65
CA GLU A 4 -30.31 4.66 -4.50
C GLU A 4 -28.86 5.20 -4.61
N PRO A 5 -28.48 6.35 -4.00
CA PRO A 5 -27.05 6.75 -3.95
C PRO A 5 -26.25 6.05 -2.82
N GLU A 6 -26.91 5.43 -1.84
CA GLU A 6 -26.28 5.04 -0.56
C GLU A 6 -25.45 3.74 -0.65
N ASN A 7 -25.66 2.91 -1.69
CA ASN A 7 -25.01 1.60 -1.80
C ASN A 7 -23.80 1.60 -2.77
N GLN A 8 -23.68 2.61 -3.62
CA GLN A 8 -22.68 2.69 -4.69
C GLN A 8 -21.22 2.70 -4.16
N PRO A 9 -20.87 3.44 -3.08
CA PRO A 9 -19.51 3.41 -2.54
C PRO A 9 -19.14 2.06 -1.91
N ARG A 10 -20.09 1.42 -1.22
CA ARG A 10 -19.87 0.11 -0.57
C ARG A 10 -19.70 -1.00 -1.59
N GLU A 11 -20.45 -0.94 -2.69
CA GLU A 11 -20.33 -1.89 -3.79
C GLU A 11 -18.98 -1.75 -4.49
N LEU A 12 -18.56 -0.52 -4.80
CA LEU A 12 -17.24 -0.26 -5.38
C LEU A 12 -16.10 -0.74 -4.46
N ALA A 13 -16.21 -0.51 -3.16
CA ALA A 13 -15.23 -1.00 -2.19
C ALA A 13 -15.14 -2.53 -2.20
N ARG A 14 -16.29 -3.23 -2.17
CA ARG A 14 -16.34 -4.70 -2.27
C ARG A 14 -15.76 -5.20 -3.60
N ARG A 15 -16.05 -4.50 -4.70
CA ARG A 15 -15.52 -4.81 -6.02
C ARG A 15 -14.00 -4.70 -6.06
N ALA A 16 -13.44 -3.59 -5.56
CA ALA A 16 -12.00 -3.38 -5.51
C ALA A 16 -11.28 -4.42 -4.63
N VAL A 17 -11.83 -4.73 -3.45
CA VAL A 17 -11.31 -5.80 -2.58
C VAL A 17 -11.36 -7.15 -3.30
N GLY A 18 -12.48 -7.48 -3.95
CA GLY A 18 -12.62 -8.72 -4.71
C GLY A 18 -11.61 -8.86 -5.84
N LEU A 19 -11.34 -7.78 -6.59
CA LEU A 19 -10.31 -7.75 -7.62
C LEU A 19 -8.90 -7.98 -7.04
N CYS A 20 -8.58 -7.36 -5.90
CA CYS A 20 -7.29 -7.57 -5.24
C CYS A 20 -7.10 -9.04 -4.82
N LEU A 21 -8.11 -9.63 -4.18
CA LEU A 21 -8.07 -11.04 -3.78
C LEU A 21 -8.00 -11.96 -5.01
N GLY A 22 -8.69 -11.62 -6.11
CA GLY A 22 -8.65 -12.35 -7.37
C GLY A 22 -7.29 -12.31 -8.07
N GLU A 23 -6.54 -11.20 -7.96
CA GLU A 23 -5.13 -11.13 -8.38
C GLU A 23 -4.20 -11.86 -7.40
N GLY A 24 -4.72 -12.46 -6.33
CA GLY A 24 -4.01 -13.35 -5.41
C GLY A 24 -3.45 -12.67 -4.15
N PHE A 25 -3.90 -11.46 -3.79
CA PHE A 25 -3.39 -10.80 -2.58
C PHE A 25 -3.88 -11.57 -1.36
N ALA A 26 -3.02 -11.75 -0.35
CA ALA A 26 -3.40 -12.48 0.84
C ALA A 26 -4.49 -11.75 1.64
N LEU A 27 -4.42 -10.41 1.67
CA LEU A 27 -5.40 -9.54 2.31
C LEU A 27 -5.63 -8.29 1.46
N ALA A 28 -6.84 -7.73 1.56
CA ALA A 28 -7.19 -6.44 1.00
C ALA A 28 -8.25 -5.75 1.88
N GLY A 29 -8.18 -4.42 1.99
CA GLY A 29 -9.10 -3.60 2.78
C GLY A 29 -9.23 -2.20 2.20
N VAL A 30 -10.20 -1.44 2.68
CA VAL A 30 -10.46 -0.05 2.24
C VAL A 30 -10.57 0.86 3.45
N CYS A 31 -9.91 2.02 3.39
CA CYS A 31 -10.05 3.11 4.35
C CYS A 31 -10.28 4.45 3.63
N ASP A 32 -10.65 5.47 4.40
CA ASP A 32 -10.78 6.83 3.89
C ASP A 32 -9.41 7.42 3.54
N ALA A 33 -9.36 8.23 2.48
CA ALA A 33 -8.16 8.96 2.08
C ALA A 33 -7.95 10.24 2.91
N SER A 34 -8.17 10.17 4.23
CA SER A 34 -7.97 11.29 5.14
C SER A 34 -6.48 11.51 5.44
N PRO A 35 -6.06 12.75 5.77
CA PRO A 35 -4.72 12.99 6.28
C PRO A 35 -4.39 12.11 7.50
N SER A 36 -3.12 11.74 7.60
CA SER A 36 -2.60 10.95 8.71
C SER A 36 -2.79 11.66 10.05
N GLY A 37 -3.37 10.96 11.02
CA GLY A 37 -3.45 11.42 12.42
C GLY A 37 -2.09 11.49 13.13
N ARG A 38 -1.04 10.95 12.50
CA ARG A 38 0.33 10.87 13.06
C ARG A 38 1.30 11.85 12.42
N GLY A 39 0.80 12.79 11.61
CA GLY A 39 1.65 13.77 10.92
C GLY A 39 2.51 14.62 11.87
N ASP A 40 1.97 15.00 13.03
CA ASP A 40 2.73 15.75 14.04
C ASP A 40 3.83 14.91 14.69
N GLU A 41 3.55 13.63 14.99
CA GLU A 41 4.55 12.70 15.51
C GLU A 41 5.69 12.52 14.50
N LEU A 42 5.37 12.36 13.22
CA LEU A 42 6.38 12.25 12.15
C LEU A 42 7.23 13.51 12.06
N ARG A 43 6.61 14.70 12.07
CA ARG A 43 7.33 15.98 12.05
C ARG A 43 8.26 16.13 13.26
N ALA A 44 7.79 15.80 14.45
CA ALA A 44 8.61 15.83 15.66
C ALA A 44 9.78 14.84 15.59
N TRP A 45 9.52 13.63 15.07
CA TRP A 45 10.54 12.60 14.92
C TRP A 45 11.64 12.99 13.93
N LEU A 46 11.26 13.62 12.82
CA LEU A 46 12.19 14.18 11.83
C LEU A 46 12.99 15.34 12.40
N ALA A 47 12.35 16.27 13.13
CA ALA A 47 13.02 17.41 13.76
C ALA A 47 14.05 16.98 14.81
N ALA A 48 13.83 15.84 15.46
CA ALA A 48 14.79 15.23 16.39
C ALA A 48 15.96 14.50 15.69
N GLY A 49 16.03 14.50 14.36
CA GLY A 49 17.12 13.86 13.61
C GLY A 49 17.10 12.33 13.66
N MET A 50 15.97 11.72 14.02
CA MET A 50 15.88 10.26 14.20
C MET A 50 15.86 9.46 12.89
N HIS A 51 15.90 10.14 11.73
CA HIS A 51 15.94 9.51 10.41
C HIS A 51 17.32 9.01 9.97
N GLY A 52 18.37 9.19 10.77
CA GLY A 52 19.73 8.80 10.39
C GLY A 52 20.14 9.42 9.06
N SER A 53 20.68 8.60 8.13
CA SER A 53 21.07 9.07 6.80
C SER A 53 19.92 9.19 5.78
N MET A 54 18.68 8.92 6.17
CA MET A 54 17.51 8.91 5.26
C MET A 54 16.93 10.31 5.04
N ALA A 55 17.72 11.24 4.50
CA ALA A 55 17.30 12.63 4.28
C ALA A 55 16.01 12.77 3.44
N TRP A 56 15.78 11.84 2.50
CA TRP A 56 14.58 11.75 1.68
C TRP A 56 13.27 11.56 2.49
N LEU A 57 13.36 11.11 3.76
CA LEU A 57 12.21 11.07 4.67
C LEU A 57 11.73 12.48 5.03
N ALA A 58 12.63 13.46 5.14
CA ALA A 58 12.24 14.84 5.45
C ALA A 58 11.67 15.59 4.23
N GLU A 59 12.19 15.30 3.04
CA GLU A 59 11.87 16.03 1.79
C GLU A 59 10.40 15.93 1.35
N HIS A 60 9.71 14.84 1.70
CA HIS A 60 8.35 14.54 1.21
C HIS A 60 7.35 14.34 2.36
N THR A 61 7.58 14.97 3.51
CA THR A 61 6.74 14.80 4.71
C THR A 61 5.26 15.04 4.42
N GLU A 62 4.93 16.13 3.74
CA GLU A 62 3.54 16.49 3.44
C GLU A 62 2.86 15.52 2.47
N LEU A 63 3.61 14.92 1.53
CA LEU A 63 3.08 13.88 0.65
C LEU A 63 2.76 12.59 1.41
N ARG A 64 3.50 12.29 2.50
CA ARG A 64 3.21 11.15 3.39
C ARG A 64 1.97 11.41 4.23
N THR A 65 1.80 12.61 4.71
CA THR A 65 0.71 12.89 5.66
C THR A 65 -0.62 13.19 5.00
N ASP A 66 -0.64 13.45 3.69
CA ASP A 66 -1.87 13.85 2.98
C ASP A 66 -2.06 13.09 1.65
N PRO A 67 -2.95 12.07 1.62
CA PRO A 67 -3.26 11.32 0.42
C PRO A 67 -3.77 12.16 -0.75
N ALA A 68 -4.40 13.32 -0.51
CA ALA A 68 -4.90 14.20 -1.56
C ALA A 68 -3.75 14.78 -2.41
N ARG A 69 -2.53 14.85 -1.87
CA ARG A 69 -1.34 15.28 -2.60
C ARG A 69 -0.79 14.22 -3.55
N LEU A 70 -1.18 12.95 -3.35
CA LEU A 70 -0.76 11.83 -4.19
C LEU A 70 -1.72 11.62 -5.37
N LEU A 71 -3.00 11.90 -5.16
CA LEU A 71 -4.03 11.83 -6.19
C LEU A 71 -5.09 12.89 -5.87
N ASP A 72 -5.26 13.86 -6.76
CA ASP A 72 -6.26 14.91 -6.59
C ASP A 72 -7.67 14.30 -6.50
N GLY A 73 -8.45 14.77 -5.52
CA GLY A 73 -9.78 14.23 -5.24
C GLY A 73 -9.80 12.78 -4.71
N ALA A 74 -8.68 12.25 -4.19
CA ALA A 74 -8.67 10.94 -3.53
C ALA A 74 -9.72 10.85 -2.41
N ARG A 75 -10.55 9.80 -2.45
CA ARG A 75 -11.62 9.58 -1.45
C ARG A 75 -11.37 8.35 -0.59
N SER A 76 -10.75 7.33 -1.16
CA SER A 76 -10.49 6.06 -0.49
C SER A 76 -9.13 5.51 -0.87
N ILE A 77 -8.57 4.70 0.01
CA ILE A 77 -7.32 3.97 -0.19
C ILE A 77 -7.66 2.48 -0.12
N VAL A 78 -7.21 1.72 -1.12
CA VAL A 78 -7.28 0.25 -1.09
C VAL A 78 -5.92 -0.27 -0.63
N MET A 79 -5.89 -0.84 0.56
CA MET A 79 -4.69 -1.42 1.16
C MET A 79 -4.65 -2.91 0.85
N VAL A 80 -3.49 -3.41 0.43
CA VAL A 80 -3.26 -4.84 0.18
C VAL A 80 -2.09 -5.34 1.02
N ALA A 81 -2.12 -6.61 1.40
CA ALA A 81 -0.97 -7.28 1.99
C ALA A 81 -0.77 -8.64 1.33
N ASP A 82 0.49 -9.07 1.29
CA ASP A 82 0.88 -10.35 0.74
C ASP A 82 1.90 -11.06 1.63
N LEU A 83 2.08 -12.36 1.39
CA LEU A 83 3.02 -13.19 2.12
C LEU A 83 4.34 -13.27 1.35
N TYR A 84 5.43 -12.86 2.01
CA TYR A 84 6.78 -13.05 1.46
C TYR A 84 7.22 -14.52 1.46
N ALA A 85 6.69 -15.32 2.39
CA ALA A 85 7.02 -16.73 2.50
C ALA A 85 6.15 -17.55 1.55
N SER A 86 6.76 -18.55 0.92
CA SER A 86 6.00 -19.57 0.20
C SER A 86 5.07 -20.30 1.18
N ARG A 87 3.84 -20.60 0.75
CA ARG A 87 2.92 -21.42 1.56
C ARG A 87 3.59 -22.78 1.80
N GLY A 88 4.03 -23.04 3.03
CA GLY A 88 4.71 -24.28 3.43
C GLY A 88 6.17 -24.11 3.86
N GLU A 89 6.76 -22.91 3.77
CA GLU A 89 8.06 -22.63 4.36
C GLU A 89 7.97 -22.75 5.90
N THR A 90 8.55 -23.82 6.45
CA THR A 90 8.70 -24.00 7.90
C THR A 90 9.96 -23.29 8.41
N ALA A 91 10.08 -23.21 9.74
CA ALA A 91 11.02 -22.36 10.47
C ALA A 91 12.45 -22.33 9.92
N CYS A 92 13.12 -21.20 10.09
CA CYS A 92 14.47 -20.99 9.60
C CYS A 92 15.44 -22.04 10.17
N GLU A 93 15.97 -22.87 9.28
CA GLU A 93 17.10 -23.75 9.56
C GLU A 93 18.25 -22.97 10.23
N PRO A 94 18.95 -23.56 11.21
CA PRO A 94 20.14 -22.97 11.80
C PRO A 94 21.13 -22.57 10.71
N THR A 95 21.74 -21.40 10.86
CA THR A 95 22.75 -20.92 9.92
C THR A 95 24.10 -21.49 10.32
N GLU A 96 24.79 -22.13 9.36
CA GLU A 96 26.15 -22.65 9.56
C GLU A 96 27.11 -21.55 10.07
N PRO A 97 28.11 -21.91 10.91
CA PRO A 97 29.15 -20.99 11.34
C PRO A 97 29.82 -20.29 10.15
N GLY A 98 29.98 -18.98 10.23
CA GLY A 98 30.57 -18.18 9.14
C GLY A 98 29.60 -17.77 8.03
N ARG A 99 28.31 -18.12 8.11
CA ARG A 99 27.26 -17.64 7.20
C ARG A 99 26.33 -16.62 7.86
N GLY A 100 25.91 -15.63 7.07
CA GLY A 100 24.88 -14.65 7.44
C GLY A 100 23.49 -15.07 6.97
N ARG A 101 22.44 -14.47 7.55
CA ARG A 101 21.05 -14.66 7.12
C ARG A 101 20.59 -13.49 6.27
N ILE A 102 19.91 -13.80 5.17
CA ILE A 102 19.22 -12.80 4.34
C ILE A 102 17.79 -12.64 4.86
N ALA A 103 17.32 -11.39 4.97
CA ALA A 103 15.95 -11.09 5.35
C ALA A 103 14.94 -11.74 4.41
N ARG A 104 13.79 -12.22 4.93
CA ARG A 104 12.84 -13.03 4.15
C ARG A 104 12.31 -12.32 2.90
N TYR A 105 12.02 -11.03 2.99
CA TYR A 105 11.52 -10.24 1.85
C TYR A 105 12.53 -10.15 0.69
N ALA A 106 13.82 -10.39 0.94
CA ALA A 106 14.89 -10.33 -0.05
C ALA A 106 15.30 -11.72 -0.57
N ARG A 107 14.55 -12.78 -0.24
CA ARG A 107 14.84 -14.17 -0.68
C ARG A 107 14.11 -14.57 -1.95
N VAL A 108 13.07 -13.82 -2.30
CA VAL A 108 12.22 -14.07 -3.48
C VAL A 108 12.41 -12.96 -4.51
N ASP A 109 11.73 -13.09 -5.65
CA ASP A 109 11.68 -12.03 -6.64
C ASP A 109 11.27 -10.69 -6.01
N ASP A 110 11.83 -9.61 -6.55
CA ASP A 110 11.59 -8.24 -6.12
C ASP A 110 10.09 -7.94 -6.00
N TYR A 111 9.61 -7.84 -4.76
CA TYR A 111 8.18 -7.68 -4.47
C TYR A 111 7.61 -6.42 -5.09
N HIS A 112 8.42 -5.37 -5.28
CA HIS A 112 7.98 -4.14 -5.93
C HIS A 112 7.43 -4.44 -7.32
N LYS A 113 8.12 -5.26 -8.11
CA LYS A 113 7.70 -5.59 -9.47
C LYS A 113 6.45 -6.45 -9.46
N THR A 114 6.42 -7.47 -8.62
CA THR A 114 5.33 -8.44 -8.56
C THR A 114 4.03 -7.80 -8.06
N MET A 115 4.10 -7.05 -6.95
CA MET A 115 2.94 -6.34 -6.39
C MET A 115 2.44 -5.25 -7.31
N LYS A 116 3.34 -4.42 -7.87
CA LYS A 116 2.96 -3.32 -8.76
C LYS A 116 2.28 -3.80 -10.04
N LYS A 117 2.75 -4.90 -10.63
CA LYS A 117 2.12 -5.53 -11.79
C LYS A 117 0.66 -5.92 -11.51
N ARG A 118 0.39 -6.50 -10.34
CA ARG A 118 -0.96 -6.94 -9.93
C ARG A 118 -1.85 -5.75 -9.59
N LEU A 119 -1.32 -4.75 -8.86
CA LEU A 119 -2.04 -3.51 -8.60
C LEU A 119 -2.42 -2.75 -9.88
N HIS A 120 -1.54 -2.74 -10.89
CA HIS A 120 -1.87 -2.13 -12.18
C HIS A 120 -3.05 -2.84 -12.86
N ARG A 121 -3.13 -4.17 -12.84
CA ARG A 121 -4.28 -4.92 -13.37
C ARG A 121 -5.58 -4.57 -12.63
N VAL A 122 -5.54 -4.47 -11.31
CA VAL A 122 -6.70 -4.01 -10.52
C VAL A 122 -7.11 -2.60 -10.92
N CYS A 123 -6.15 -1.68 -11.04
CA CYS A 123 -6.41 -0.31 -11.47
C CYS A 123 -6.99 -0.25 -12.89
N ASP A 124 -6.48 -1.06 -13.83
CA ASP A 124 -6.96 -1.09 -15.21
C ASP A 124 -8.40 -1.62 -15.29
N ALA A 125 -8.73 -2.67 -14.52
CA ALA A 125 -10.09 -3.17 -14.40
C ALA A 125 -11.05 -2.11 -13.83
N LEU A 126 -10.66 -1.43 -12.75
CA LEU A 126 -11.47 -0.37 -12.15
C LEU A 126 -11.64 0.85 -13.06
N ARG A 127 -10.60 1.23 -13.83
CA ARG A 127 -10.68 2.30 -14.84
C ARG A 127 -11.65 1.96 -15.97
N ALA A 128 -11.68 0.70 -16.40
CA ALA A 128 -12.61 0.25 -17.43
C ALA A 128 -14.07 0.34 -16.95
N GLU A 129 -14.32 0.02 -15.67
CA GLU A 129 -15.65 0.10 -15.05
C GLU A 129 -16.05 1.54 -14.68
N HIS A 130 -15.07 2.39 -14.33
CA HIS A 130 -15.28 3.77 -13.88
C HIS A 130 -14.33 4.77 -14.58
N PRO A 131 -14.59 5.12 -15.84
CA PRO A 131 -13.67 5.96 -16.64
C PRO A 131 -13.47 7.39 -16.12
N SER A 132 -14.42 7.90 -15.33
CA SER A 132 -14.35 9.23 -14.72
C SER A 132 -13.60 9.26 -13.39
N ALA A 133 -13.20 8.10 -12.86
CA ALA A 133 -12.48 7.99 -11.59
C ALA A 133 -10.96 7.89 -11.80
N GLY A 134 -10.20 8.52 -10.91
CA GLY A 134 -8.74 8.41 -10.86
C GLY A 134 -8.29 7.24 -10.01
N PHE A 135 -7.28 6.49 -10.49
CA PHE A 135 -6.66 5.40 -9.73
C PHE A 135 -5.14 5.46 -9.84
N ARG A 136 -4.45 5.38 -8.71
CA ARG A 136 -2.99 5.41 -8.62
C ARG A 136 -2.49 4.33 -7.66
N ALA A 137 -1.54 3.52 -8.13
CA ALA A 137 -0.96 2.42 -7.36
C ALA A 137 0.45 2.78 -6.86
N PHE A 138 0.75 2.36 -5.63
CA PHE A 138 2.03 2.55 -4.97
C PHE A 138 2.48 1.26 -4.27
N VAL A 139 3.80 1.07 -4.18
CA VAL A 139 4.45 -0.02 -3.41
C VAL A 139 5.81 0.49 -2.93
N ASP A 140 5.98 0.77 -1.63
CA ASP A 140 7.20 1.07 -0.84
C ASP A 140 8.10 2.24 -1.33
N THR A 141 7.95 2.63 -2.58
CA THR A 141 8.77 3.60 -3.32
C THR A 141 8.14 4.99 -3.35
N ALA A 142 6.89 5.10 -2.86
CA ALA A 142 6.19 6.36 -2.79
C ALA A 142 6.12 6.82 -1.34
N PRO A 143 6.08 8.13 -1.11
CA PRO A 143 5.92 8.68 0.23
C PRO A 143 4.47 8.47 0.70
N VAL A 144 4.11 7.22 1.03
CA VAL A 144 2.81 6.84 1.59
C VAL A 144 3.06 6.09 2.90
N PRO A 145 2.37 6.42 4.00
CA PRO A 145 2.50 5.71 5.25
C PRO A 145 1.73 4.39 5.15
N GLU A 146 2.42 3.32 4.77
CA GLU A 146 1.79 2.01 4.54
C GLU A 146 1.47 1.23 5.84
N ARG A 147 1.82 1.76 7.03
CA ARG A 147 1.80 1.03 8.32
C ARG A 147 1.06 1.75 9.45
N GLU A 148 0.13 2.63 9.13
CA GLU A 148 -0.68 3.36 10.13
C GLU A 148 -1.95 2.62 10.55
#